data_AF-A0A9D1DA37-F1
#
_entry.id   AF-A0A9D1DA37-F1
#
_cell.length_a   1.000
_cell.length_b   1.000
_cell.length_c   1.000
_cell.angle_alpha   90.00
_cell.angle_beta   90.00
_cell.angle_gamma   90.00
#
_symmetry.space_group_name_H-M   'P 1'
#
loop_
_entity.id
_entity.type
_entity.pdbx_description
1 polymer ?
#
loop_
_entity_poly.entity_id
_entity_poly.type
_entity_poly.pdbx_seq_one_letter_code
_entity_poly.pdbx_strand_id
1 'polypeptide(L)' 'MRGIFDGQRNVLKTAFGFVLLNETEKWKDSGKTDFERSGLDAEALGFMKAGERRQVLEAAGLNPDEYDF' A
#
# COMPACT_ATOMS: atom_id res chain seq x y z
N MET A 1 -37.79 -27.18 -17.14
CA MET A 1 -36.48 -26.78 -17.69
C MET A 1 -35.75 -26.00 -16.62
N ARG A 2 -34.71 -26.57 -15.98
CA ARG A 2 -33.96 -25.92 -14.89
C ARG A 2 -32.64 -25.43 -15.48
N GLY A 3 -32.49 -24.11 -15.52
CA GLY A 3 -31.48 -23.41 -16.33
C GLY A 3 -30.05 -23.66 -15.86
N ILE A 4 -29.19 -24.08 -16.78
CA ILE A 4 -27.75 -24.28 -16.62
C ILE A 4 -27.00 -22.91 -16.57
N PHE A 5 -27.71 -21.79 -16.75
CA PHE A 5 -27.14 -20.44 -16.92
C PHE A 5 -26.77 -19.70 -15.63
N ASP A 6 -27.15 -20.18 -14.43
CA ASP A 6 -26.89 -19.45 -13.18
C ASP A 6 -25.45 -19.63 -12.64
N GLY A 7 -24.82 -20.79 -12.90
CA GLY A 7 -23.47 -21.06 -12.42
C GLY A 7 -22.40 -20.15 -13.03
N GLN A 8 -22.53 -19.83 -14.33
CA GLN A 8 -21.55 -19.01 -15.07
C GLN A 8 -21.61 -17.52 -14.70
N ARG A 9 -22.77 -17.01 -14.27
CA ARG A 9 -22.92 -15.60 -13.86
C ARG A 9 -22.23 -15.30 -12.54
N ASN A 10 -22.12 -16.27 -11.64
CA ASN A 10 -21.44 -16.09 -10.36
C ASN A 10 -19.92 -16.01 -10.51
N VAL A 11 -19.30 -16.90 -11.30
CA VAL A 11 -17.84 -16.88 -11.52
C VAL A 11 -17.38 -15.61 -12.23
N LEU A 12 -18.15 -15.08 -13.18
CA LEU A 12 -17.80 -13.82 -13.85
C LEU A 12 -17.91 -12.61 -12.92
N LYS A 13 -18.92 -12.55 -12.05
CA LYS A 13 -19.02 -11.51 -11.01
C LYS A 13 -17.87 -11.58 -10.01
N THR A 14 -17.49 -12.79 -9.59
CA THR A 14 -16.37 -13.02 -8.66
C THR A 14 -15.02 -12.65 -9.29
N ALA A 15 -14.77 -13.05 -10.55
CA ALA A 15 -13.54 -12.70 -11.24
C ALA A 15 -13.43 -11.18 -11.50
N PHE A 16 -14.53 -10.54 -11.89
CA PHE A 16 -14.57 -9.08 -12.06
C PHE A 16 -14.35 -8.35 -10.72
N GLY A 17 -14.94 -8.83 -9.63
CA GLY A 17 -14.69 -8.32 -8.29
C GLY A 17 -13.22 -8.43 -7.87
N PHE A 18 -12.57 -9.55 -8.16
CA PHE A 18 -11.15 -9.75 -7.85
C PHE A 18 -10.22 -8.83 -8.66
N VAL A 19 -10.47 -8.68 -9.97
CA VAL A 19 -9.71 -7.77 -10.83
C VAL A 19 -9.88 -6.32 -10.39
N LEU A 20 -11.12 -5.89 -10.09
CA LEU A 20 -11.41 -4.52 -9.66
C LEU A 20 -10.76 -4.20 -8.30
N LEU A 21 -10.79 -5.14 -7.34
CA LEU A 21 -10.16 -4.96 -6.04
C LEU A 21 -8.63 -4.86 -6.15
N ASN A 22 -8.00 -5.74 -6.93
CA ASN A 22 -6.55 -5.71 -7.16
C ASN A 22 -6.09 -4.42 -7.88
N GLU A 23 -6.94 -3.89 -8.75
CA GLU A 23 -6.67 -2.63 -9.43
C GLU A 23 -6.79 -1.44 -8.46
N THR A 24 -7.82 -1.38 -7.60
CA THR A 24 -7.96 -0.29 -6.61
C THR A 24 -6.85 -0.23 -5.55
N GLU A 25 -6.25 -1.36 -5.19
CA GLU A 25 -5.10 -1.43 -4.28
C GLU A 25 -3.86 -0.80 -4.92
N LYS A 26 -3.62 -1.07 -6.21
CA LYS A 26 -2.52 -0.48 -6.98
C LYS A 26 -2.62 1.04 -7.11
N TRP A 27 -3.82 1.58 -7.31
CA TRP A 27 -4.02 3.04 -7.45
C TRP A 27 -3.88 3.80 -6.12
N LYS A 28 -4.12 3.14 -4.97
CA LYS A 28 -3.89 3.75 -3.65
C LYS A 28 -2.42 3.83 -3.27
N ASP A 29 -1.59 2.97 -3.83
CA ASP A 29 -0.17 2.88 -3.49
C ASP A 29 0.72 3.82 -4.32
N SER A 30 0.29 4.19 -5.54
CA SER A 30 1.07 5.05 -6.45
C SER A 30 1.24 6.50 -5.99
N GLY A 31 0.47 6.95 -5.00
CA GLY A 31 0.56 8.31 -4.45
C GLY A 31 1.18 8.41 -3.06
N LYS A 32 1.52 7.28 -2.43
CA LYS A 32 2.10 7.25 -1.08
C LYS A 32 3.61 7.34 -1.15
N THR A 33 4.17 8.18 -0.30
CA THR A 33 5.61 8.24 -0.03
C THR A 33 6.09 6.95 0.63
N ASP A 34 7.38 6.66 0.54
CA ASP A 34 7.97 5.49 1.19
C ASP A 34 7.78 5.52 2.71
N PHE A 35 7.70 6.71 3.30
CA PHE A 35 7.33 6.90 4.71
C PHE A 35 5.91 6.40 4.98
N GLU A 36 4.91 6.87 4.23
CA GLU A 36 3.52 6.44 4.41
C GLU A 36 3.31 4.95 4.14
N ARG A 37 4.09 4.37 3.21
CA ARG A 37 4.12 2.92 2.95
C ARG A 37 4.69 2.13 4.12
N SER A 38 5.65 2.72 4.83
CA SER A 38 6.29 2.14 6.01
C SER A 38 5.54 2.47 7.32
N GLY A 39 4.45 3.24 7.25
CA GLY A 39 3.71 3.71 8.42
C GLY A 39 4.42 4.82 9.19
N LEU A 40 5.39 5.49 8.58
CA LEU A 40 6.10 6.64 9.13
C LEU A 40 5.47 7.96 8.67
N ASP A 41 5.50 8.94 9.57
CA ASP A 41 5.09 10.31 9.30
C ASP A 41 6.34 11.16 8.97
N ALA A 42 6.40 11.66 7.74
CA ALA A 42 7.50 12.52 7.28
C ALA A 42 7.64 13.80 8.10
N GLU A 43 6.53 14.37 8.57
CA GLU A 43 6.53 15.59 9.37
C GLU A 43 7.15 15.30 10.74
N ALA A 44 6.74 14.20 11.37
CA ALA A 44 7.31 13.74 12.65
C ALA A 44 8.81 13.44 12.53
N LEU A 45 9.26 12.82 11.43
CA LEU A 45 10.68 12.56 11.17
C LEU A 45 11.49 13.88 11.10
N GLY A 46 10.92 14.95 10.54
CA GLY A 46 11.56 16.27 10.51
C GLY A 46 11.77 16.92 11.88
N PHE A 47 10.94 16.58 12.88
CA PHE A 47 11.08 17.05 14.26
C PHE A 47 11.97 16.17 15.14
N MET A 48 12.24 14.93 14.72
CA MET A 48 13.11 14.00 15.44
C MET A 48 14.59 14.38 15.35
N LYS A 49 15.36 14.03 16.37
CA LYS A 49 16.83 14.19 16.34
C LYS A 49 17.42 13.24 15.30
N ALA A 50 18.54 13.63 14.67
CA ALA A 50 19.20 12.84 13.64
C ALA A 50 19.43 11.36 14.02
N GLY A 51 19.88 11.08 15.25
CA GLY A 51 20.10 9.69 15.71
C GLY A 51 18.82 8.90 15.97
N GLU A 52 17.73 9.56 16.36
CA GLU A 52 16.42 8.93 16.57
C GLU A 52 15.75 8.64 15.22
N ARG A 53 15.77 9.63 14.32
CA ARG A 53 15.28 9.52 12.95
C ARG A 53 15.93 8.37 12.19
N ARG A 54 17.26 8.21 12.28
CA ARG A 54 17.97 7.08 11.64
C ARG A 54 17.45 5.74 12.12
N GLN A 55 17.29 5.55 13.43
CA GLN A 55 16.78 4.30 13.99
C GLN A 55 15.35 4.00 13.55
N VAL A 56 14.49 5.02 13.47
CA VAL A 56 13.10 4.88 13.02
C VAL A 56 13.04 4.48 11.54
N LEU A 57 13.88 5.07 10.69
CA LEU A 57 13.98 4.71 9.27
C LEU A 57 14.53 3.30 9.08
N GLU A 58 15.60 2.93 9.79
CA GLU A 58 16.16 1.58 9.73
C GLU A 58 15.16 0.53 10.24
N ALA A 59 14.41 0.82 11.30
CA ALA A 59 13.35 -0.06 11.81
C ALA A 59 12.19 -0.23 10.82
N ALA A 60 11.95 0.78 9.98
CA ALA A 60 11.00 0.73 8.87
C ALA A 60 11.57 0.08 7.60
N GLY A 61 12.85 -0.30 7.59
CA GLY A 61 13.54 -0.85 6.41
C GLY A 61 13.92 0.20 5.36
N LEU A 62 13.89 1.48 5.72
CA LEU A 62 14.31 2.59 4.88
C LEU A 62 15.76 2.98 5.17
N ASN A 63 16.47 3.42 4.13
CA ASN A 63 17.84 3.88 4.27
C ASN A 63 17.86 5.38 4.64
N PRO A 64 18.30 5.76 5.85
CA PRO A 64 18.32 7.15 6.25
C PRO A 64 19.28 8.04 5.45
N ASP A 65 20.28 7.46 4.77
CA ASP A 65 21.22 8.23 3.93
C ASP A 65 20.62 8.63 2.57
N GLU A 66 19.45 8.09 2.20
CA GLU A 66 18.74 8.43 0.96
C GLU A 66 17.89 9.71 1.08
N TYR A 67 17.84 10.29 2.27
CA TYR A 67 16.95 11.40 2.59
C TYR A 67 17.69 12.55 3.27
N ASP A 68 17.45 13.75 2.75
CA ASP A 68 17.85 15.05 3.27
C ASP A 68 16.74 15.54 4.21
N PHE A 69 16.94 15.36 5.52
CA PHE A 69 16.04 15.85 6.56
C PHE A 69 16.79 16.69 7.60
#